data_AF-A0A3D5Q3E6-F1
#
_entry.id   AF-A0A3D5Q3E6-F1
#
_cell.length_a   1.000
_cell.length_b   1.000
_cell.length_c   1.000
_cell.angle_alpha   90.00
_cell.angle_beta   90.00
_cell.angle_gamma   90.00
#
_symmetry.space_group_name_H-M   'P 1'
#
loop_
_entity.id
_entity.type
_entity.pdbx_description
1 polymer ?
#
loop_
_entity_poly.entity_id
_entity_poly.type
_entity_poly.pdbx_seq_one_letter_code
_entity_poly.pdbx_strand_id
1 'polypeptide(L)'
;MKIVMVLVPLMLILVAIGIALFSWAVRNGQYDDLDGPAHRILYDDDEDRIPAEARQKKPARPSSADNSENNDTTDHPDRNQ
;
A
#
# COMPACT_ATOMS: atom_id res chain seq x y z
N MET A 1 15.24 -27.53 -45.93
CA MET A 1 14.50 -27.97 -44.73
C MET A 1 15.37 -28.02 -43.46
N LYS A 2 16.22 -27.01 -43.18
CA LYS A 2 17.06 -26.97 -41.95
C LYS A 2 16.62 -25.90 -40.95
N ILE A 3 16.03 -24.81 -41.46
CA ILE A 3 15.63 -23.65 -40.66
C ILE A 3 14.53 -23.98 -39.65
N VAL A 4 13.58 -24.84 -40.05
CA VAL A 4 12.48 -25.30 -39.18
C VAL A 4 13.01 -26.05 -37.96
N MET A 5 14.09 -26.81 -38.12
CA MET A 5 14.75 -27.55 -37.04
C MET A 5 15.36 -26.62 -35.97
N VAL A 6 15.67 -25.37 -36.33
CA VAL A 6 16.20 -24.34 -35.42
C VAL A 6 15.07 -23.46 -34.87
N LEU A 7 14.07 -23.12 -35.70
CA LEU A 7 12.96 -22.25 -35.33
C LEU A 7 12.03 -22.88 -34.28
N VAL A 8 11.75 -24.17 -34.39
CA VAL A 8 10.88 -24.88 -33.45
C VAL A 8 11.44 -24.84 -32.01
N PRO A 9 12.69 -25.27 -31.73
CA PRO A 9 13.23 -25.19 -30.37
C PRO A 9 13.41 -23.74 -29.90
N LEU A 10 13.76 -22.81 -30.80
CA LEU A 10 13.88 -21.40 -30.45
C LEU A 10 12.54 -20.84 -29.94
N MET A 11 11.44 -21.13 -30.62
CA MET A 11 10.11 -20.69 -30.19
C MET A 11 9.68 -21.32 -28.86
N LEU A 12 9.99 -22.60 -28.63
CA LEU A 12 9.72 -23.23 -27.35
C LEU A 12 10.47 -22.56 -26.19
N ILE A 13 11.74 -22.19 -26.41
CA ILE A 13 12.53 -21.45 -25.42
C ILE A 13 11.92 -20.07 -25.16
N LEU A 14 11.54 -19.33 -26.21
CA LEU A 14 10.92 -18.01 -26.06
C LEU A 14 9.62 -18.08 -25.26
N VAL A 15 8.77 -19.07 -25.53
CA VAL A 15 7.53 -19.30 -24.77
C VAL A 15 7.84 -19.66 -23.32
N ALA A 16 8.81 -20.54 -23.07
CA ALA A 16 9.21 -20.91 -21.72
C ALA A 16 9.73 -19.71 -20.91
N ILE A 17 10.54 -18.84 -21.53
CA ILE A 17 11.02 -17.59 -20.91
C ILE A 17 9.83 -16.66 -20.61
N GLY A 18 8.90 -16.49 -21.55
CA GLY A 18 7.70 -15.68 -21.35
C GLY A 18 6.86 -16.15 -20.17
N ILE A 19 6.63 -17.46 -20.06
CA ILE A 19 5.89 -18.06 -18.93
C ILE A 19 6.66 -17.87 -17.61
N ALA A 20 7.98 -18.05 -17.62
CA ALA A 20 8.81 -17.87 -16.42
C ALA A 20 8.78 -16.42 -15.91
N LEU A 21 8.93 -15.44 -16.81
CA LEU A 21 8.87 -14.01 -16.48
C LEU A 21 7.47 -13.60 -16.01
N PHE A 22 6.42 -14.05 -16.71
CA PHE A 22 5.04 -13.81 -16.29
C PHE A 22 4.76 -14.41 -14.90
N SER A 23 5.17 -15.65 -14.67
CA SER A 23 4.99 -16.33 -13.39
C SER A 23 5.76 -15.62 -12.27
N TRP A 24 6.94 -15.08 -12.56
CA TRP A 24 7.69 -14.25 -11.61
C TRP A 24 6.96 -12.95 -11.29
N ALA A 25 6.47 -12.22 -12.30
CA ALA A 25 5.75 -10.96 -12.12
C ALA A 25 4.46 -11.14 -11.29
N VAL A 26 3.69 -12.20 -11.55
CA VAL A 26 2.50 -12.56 -10.75
C VAL A 26 2.88 -12.85 -9.30
N ARG A 27 3.93 -13.64 -9.06
CA ARG A 27 4.40 -13.96 -7.70
C ARG A 27 4.97 -12.75 -6.96
N ASN A 28 5.47 -11.76 -7.69
CA ASN A 28 6.02 -10.52 -7.12
C ASN A 28 4.93 -9.49 -6.77
N GLY A 29 3.66 -9.82 -6.92
CA GLY A 29 2.56 -8.96 -6.46
C GLY A 29 2.37 -7.68 -7.27
N GLN A 30 2.89 -7.60 -8.51
CA GLN A 30 2.76 -6.39 -9.35
C GLN A 30 1.29 -6.01 -9.66
N TYR A 31 0.36 -6.95 -9.47
CA TYR A 31 -1.07 -6.73 -9.68
C TYR A 31 -1.83 -6.29 -8.42
N ASP A 32 -1.18 -6.26 -7.26
CA ASP A 32 -1.81 -5.94 -5.96
C ASP A 32 -2.09 -4.44 -5.80
N ASP A 33 -1.39 -3.59 -6.56
CA ASP A 33 -1.51 -2.11 -6.49
C ASP A 33 -2.32 -1.52 -7.67
N LEU A 34 -3.13 -2.33 -8.35
CA LEU A 34 -4.06 -1.83 -9.39
C LEU A 34 -5.28 -1.11 -8.81
N ASP A 35 -5.53 -1.22 -7.49
CA ASP A 35 -6.63 -0.58 -6.77
C ASP A 35 -6.30 0.85 -6.29
N GLY A 36 -5.06 1.32 -6.42
CA GLY A 36 -4.55 2.51 -5.74
C GLY A 36 -5.13 3.88 -6.15
N PRO A 37 -5.30 4.22 -7.46
CA PRO A 37 -5.65 5.59 -7.86
C PRO A 37 -7.13 5.84 -8.19
N ALA A 38 -7.87 4.81 -8.63
CA ALA A 38 -9.21 5.00 -9.21
C ALA A 38 -10.27 5.42 -8.18
N HIS A 39 -10.07 5.07 -6.91
CA HIS A 39 -11.03 5.40 -5.84
C HIS A 39 -10.85 6.81 -5.26
N ARG A 40 -9.71 7.46 -5.48
CA ARG A 40 -9.45 8.81 -4.95
C ARG A 40 -10.14 9.91 -5.76
N ILE A 41 -10.19 9.74 -7.08
CA ILE A 41 -10.75 10.76 -7.99
C ILE A 41 -12.27 10.93 -7.88
N LEU A 42 -12.99 9.95 -7.31
CA LEU A 42 -14.45 10.01 -7.17
C LEU A 42 -14.91 10.50 -5.80
N TYR A 43 -14.04 10.53 -4.78
CA TYR A 43 -14.43 10.85 -3.40
C TYR A 43 -13.61 11.97 -2.74
N ASP A 44 -12.46 12.38 -3.29
CA ASP A 44 -11.64 13.45 -2.68
C ASP A 44 -12.20 14.87 -2.94
N ASP A 45 -13.06 15.06 -3.96
CA ASP A 45 -13.61 16.39 -4.34
C ASP A 45 -14.92 16.77 -3.60
N ASP A 46 -15.51 15.84 -2.83
CA ASP A 46 -16.83 16.03 -2.22
C ASP A 46 -16.78 16.38 -0.72
N GLU A 47 -15.67 16.13 0.00
CA GLU A 47 -15.59 16.38 1.45
C GLU A 47 -15.75 17.86 1.82
N ASP A 48 -15.30 18.75 0.94
CA ASP A 48 -15.38 20.21 1.11
C ASP A 48 -16.74 20.80 0.69
N ARG A 49 -17.59 20.00 0.02
CA ARG A 49 -18.89 20.44 -0.51
C ARG A 49 -20.08 20.01 0.35
N ILE A 50 -19.86 19.18 1.38
CA ILE A 50 -20.94 18.76 2.30
C ILE A 50 -21.20 19.87 3.34
N PRO A 51 -22.39 20.51 3.34
CA PRO A 51 -22.74 21.49 4.36
C PRO A 51 -22.68 20.86 5.75
N ALA A 52 -22.20 21.62 6.74
CA ALA A 52 -21.94 21.14 8.10
C ALA A 52 -23.16 20.48 8.77
N GLU A 53 -24.37 20.84 8.35
CA GLU A 53 -25.64 20.28 8.84
C GLU A 53 -25.90 18.84 8.36
N ALA A 54 -25.33 18.42 7.22
CA ALA A 54 -25.49 17.07 6.66
C ALA A 54 -24.47 16.06 7.21
N ARG A 55 -23.49 16.50 8.00
CA ARG A 55 -22.57 15.61 8.72
C ARG A 55 -23.32 14.93 9.86
N GLN A 56 -24.02 13.83 9.55
CA GLN A 56 -24.58 12.97 10.58
C GLN A 56 -23.45 12.57 11.54
N LYS A 57 -23.64 12.93 12.81
CA LYS A 57 -22.72 12.73 13.93
C LYS A 57 -22.35 11.26 14.04
N LYS A 58 -21.30 10.84 13.33
CA LYS A 58 -20.68 9.51 13.49
C LYS A 58 -20.19 9.47 14.94
N PRO A 59 -20.68 8.56 15.78
CA PRO A 59 -20.27 8.52 17.18
C PRO A 59 -18.77 8.33 17.22
N ALA A 60 -18.09 9.21 17.94
CA ALA A 60 -16.66 9.15 18.18
C ALA A 60 -16.32 7.72 18.64
N ARG A 61 -15.63 6.97 17.79
CA ARG A 61 -14.86 5.83 18.28
C ARG A 61 -13.85 6.44 19.26
N PRO A 62 -13.75 5.93 20.50
CA PRO A 62 -12.76 6.45 21.42
C PRO A 62 -11.40 6.23 20.77
N SER A 63 -10.75 7.34 20.43
CA SER A 63 -9.31 7.36 20.25
C SER A 63 -8.76 6.89 21.59
N SER A 64 -8.23 5.68 21.60
CA SER A 64 -7.42 5.19 22.70
C SER A 64 -6.23 6.15 22.81
N ALA A 65 -6.35 7.11 23.72
CA ALA A 65 -5.24 7.44 24.62
C ALA A 65 -4.72 6.09 25.18
N ASP A 66 -3.44 5.87 25.36
CA ASP A 66 -2.47 6.72 26.00
C ASP A 66 -1.12 5.99 25.94
N ASN A 67 -0.06 6.69 26.33
CA ASN A 67 1.34 6.30 26.52
C ASN A 67 2.27 6.86 25.45
N SER A 68 2.21 8.19 25.29
CA SER A 68 3.46 8.94 25.42
C SER A 68 3.93 8.76 26.86
N GLU A 69 5.18 8.38 27.07
CA GLU A 69 6.13 9.35 27.60
C GLU A 69 7.51 8.70 27.59
N ASN A 70 8.43 9.45 27.01
CA ASN A 70 9.84 9.15 26.93
C ASN A 70 10.45 8.92 28.32
N ASN A 71 11.38 7.98 28.33
CA ASN A 71 12.33 7.76 29.39
C ASN A 71 13.35 8.93 29.34
N ASP A 72 13.34 9.84 30.33
CA ASP A 72 14.49 10.71 30.59
C ASP A 72 14.59 11.10 32.08
N THR A 73 15.47 10.37 32.77
CA THR A 73 16.55 10.88 33.62
C THR A 73 16.24 11.98 34.66
N THR A 74 16.28 11.56 35.92
CA THR A 74 17.10 12.15 37.00
C THR A 74 17.30 13.67 37.01
N ASP A 75 16.60 14.38 37.90
CA ASP A 75 17.29 15.31 38.79
C ASP A 75 16.51 15.53 40.08
N HIS A 76 17.22 15.45 41.20
CA HIS A 76 16.73 15.48 42.57
C HIS A 76 17.08 16.87 43.12
N PRO A 77 16.13 17.82 43.27
CA PRO A 77 16.48 19.10 43.84
C PRO A 77 16.56 18.96 45.36
N ASP A 78 17.79 19.13 45.86
CA ASP A 78 18.13 19.36 47.26
C ASP A 78 17.12 20.28 47.95
N ARG A 79 16.50 19.75 49.01
CA ARG A 79 15.64 20.49 49.93
C ARG A 79 16.52 21.28 50.88
N ASN A 80 16.75 22.55 50.57
CA ASN A 80 17.20 23.54 51.55
C ASN A 80 16.00 24.37 52.00
N GLN A 81 15.34 23.91 53.07
CA GLN A 81 14.52 24.67 54.02
C GLN A 81 14.13 23.77 55.20
#